data_AF-A0A0K8WJK7-F1
#
_entry.id   AF-A0A0K8WJK7-F1
#
_cell.length_a   1.000
_cell.length_b   1.000
_cell.length_c   1.000
_cell.angle_alpha   90.00
_cell.angle_beta   90.00
_cell.angle_gamma   90.00
#
_symmetry.space_group_name_H-M   'P 1'
#
loop_
_entity.id
_entity.type
_entity.pdbx_description
1 polymer ?
#
loop_
_entity_poly.entity_id
_entity_poly.type
_entity_poly.pdbx_seq_one_letter_code
_entity_poly.pdbx_strand_id
1 'polypeptide(L)'
;MPIVYTPTVGLACQRFGLIYRRPRGLFISYNDRGYVFDVIKNWPESDVRAICVTDGERILGLGDLGANGMGICVGKLALYTALAGIKPHRCLPILLDVGTNNIDLLEDPLYVGLRQKRVVGKEYDDFLDEFMEAIVKRYGQNTLIQFEDFGNHNAFRFLDRYRNSYCTFNDDIQGTAAVAMGGIYASTRVTGKSITDYTFLFAGAGEAAVGIADLVVKAMVAEGVPKDEARQKIWMIDIDGLLTTTRKEGSLSEHQKNYAKDVEPMKNLQEIVEKVKPNVLIGASAAAGIFTPEILRIMATNNERPVVFALSNPTHKAECTADQAYKNTDGRVVFSSGSPFPPVEMNGKTFYPGQGNNAYIFPGIALGVITTGTHHISDDMFLIAARELANFVDQSDLDRGSLYPPLNAVREVSMRIAEGVTKCAYDKGLASTYPEPSDKRKWLQDQLYNFNYESSMPVTWPWPRMPYVKTRPLEPTILFSDSSD
;
A
#
# COMPACT_ATOMS: atom_id res chain seq x y z
N MET A 1 6.93 -8.38 12.09
CA MET A 1 6.82 -7.61 10.83
C MET A 1 8.06 -7.72 9.93
N PRO A 2 9.30 -7.39 10.37
CA PRO A 2 10.43 -7.23 9.44
C PRO A 2 10.91 -8.52 8.76
N ILE A 3 10.52 -9.69 9.29
CA ILE A 3 10.80 -11.01 8.72
C ILE A 3 9.78 -11.41 7.64
N VAL A 4 8.50 -11.10 7.88
CA VAL A 4 7.38 -11.52 7.01
C VAL A 4 7.25 -10.60 5.79
N TYR A 5 7.67 -9.34 5.94
CA TYR A 5 7.64 -8.33 4.89
C TYR A 5 9.01 -7.63 4.78
N THR A 6 9.03 -6.32 4.55
CA THR A 6 10.26 -5.55 4.40
C THR A 6 11.13 -5.57 5.68
N PRO A 7 12.44 -5.81 5.57
CA PRO A 7 13.22 -6.03 4.34
C PRO A 7 13.40 -7.50 3.94
N THR A 8 13.13 -8.47 4.82
CA THR A 8 13.51 -9.89 4.60
C THR A 8 12.75 -10.53 3.43
N VAL A 9 11.51 -10.13 3.14
CA VAL A 9 10.74 -10.66 2.01
C VAL A 9 11.43 -10.45 0.67
N GLY A 10 12.11 -9.31 0.47
CA GLY A 10 12.86 -9.04 -0.75
C GLY A 10 14.03 -10.01 -0.96
N LEU A 11 14.76 -10.32 0.12
CA LEU A 11 15.81 -11.34 0.08
C LEU A 11 15.24 -12.74 -0.21
N ALA A 12 14.07 -13.06 0.35
CA ALA A 12 13.37 -14.30 0.05
C ALA A 12 12.94 -14.38 -1.43
N CYS A 13 12.51 -13.25 -2.03
CA CYS A 13 12.22 -13.14 -3.46
C CYS A 13 13.48 -13.35 -4.31
N GLN A 14 14.62 -12.73 -3.98
CA GLN A 14 15.87 -12.98 -4.72
C GLN A 14 16.30 -14.45 -4.70
N ARG A 15 15.96 -15.18 -3.63
CA ARG A 15 16.27 -16.61 -3.46
C ARG A 15 15.07 -17.52 -3.72
N PHE A 16 13.99 -17.01 -4.33
CA PHE A 16 12.71 -17.70 -4.38
C PHE A 16 12.79 -19.07 -5.04
N GLY A 17 13.46 -19.16 -6.21
CA GLY A 17 13.67 -20.43 -6.91
C GLY A 17 14.36 -21.50 -6.06
N LEU A 18 15.31 -21.10 -5.22
CA LEU A 18 16.02 -22.00 -4.30
C LEU A 18 15.14 -22.46 -3.12
N ILE A 19 14.30 -21.57 -2.57
CA ILE A 19 13.50 -21.85 -1.37
C ILE A 19 12.07 -22.34 -1.69
N TYR A 20 11.72 -22.45 -2.97
CA TYR A 20 10.40 -22.86 -3.41
C TYR A 20 10.07 -24.27 -2.91
N ARG A 21 9.00 -24.40 -2.13
CA ARG A 21 8.61 -25.67 -1.48
C ARG A 21 7.13 -25.97 -1.68
N ARG A 22 6.26 -25.14 -1.11
CA ARG A 22 4.80 -25.24 -1.27
C ARG A 22 4.31 -23.97 -1.96
N PRO A 23 3.63 -24.07 -3.11
CA PRO A 23 3.06 -22.91 -3.78
C PRO A 23 2.10 -22.19 -2.83
N ARG A 24 2.20 -20.85 -2.80
CA ARG A 24 1.23 -19.96 -2.16
C ARG A 24 0.85 -18.88 -3.14
N GLY A 25 -0.45 -18.69 -3.35
CA GLY A 25 -0.97 -17.79 -4.37
C GLY A 25 -1.19 -18.44 -5.72
N LEU A 26 -1.64 -17.64 -6.67
CA LEU A 26 -1.96 -18.05 -8.03
C LEU A 26 -0.99 -17.37 -9.02
N PHE A 27 -0.38 -18.16 -9.89
CA PHE A 27 0.41 -17.65 -11.01
C PHE A 27 -0.46 -17.66 -12.26
N ILE A 28 -0.60 -16.51 -12.91
CA ILE A 28 -1.33 -16.37 -14.17
C ILE A 28 -0.32 -15.84 -15.18
N SER A 29 0.01 -16.65 -16.17
CA SER A 29 1.02 -16.30 -17.16
C SER A 29 0.39 -15.65 -18.39
N TYR A 30 1.20 -14.94 -19.18
CA TYR A 30 0.75 -14.43 -20.49
C TYR A 30 0.26 -15.54 -21.44
N ASN A 31 0.70 -16.79 -21.22
CA ASN A 31 0.25 -17.94 -22.01
C ASN A 31 -1.16 -18.42 -21.64
N ASP A 32 -1.72 -17.92 -20.54
CA ASP A 32 -3.10 -18.21 -20.10
C ASP A 32 -4.14 -17.25 -20.69
N ARG A 33 -3.73 -16.29 -21.54
CA ARG A 33 -4.64 -15.37 -22.23
C ARG A 33 -5.76 -16.13 -22.97
N GLY A 34 -6.99 -15.68 -22.82
CA GLY A 34 -8.21 -16.34 -23.26
C GLY A 34 -8.76 -17.40 -22.28
N TYR A 35 -8.00 -17.74 -21.24
CA TYR A 35 -8.34 -18.77 -20.24
C TYR A 35 -8.10 -18.29 -18.79
N VAL A 36 -7.88 -16.98 -18.57
CA VAL A 36 -7.54 -16.44 -17.24
C VAL A 36 -8.62 -16.77 -16.19
N PHE A 37 -9.89 -16.71 -16.60
CA PHE A 37 -11.01 -17.10 -15.73
C PHE A 37 -10.93 -18.57 -15.28
N ASP A 38 -10.53 -19.49 -16.17
CA ASP A 38 -10.41 -20.90 -15.83
C ASP A 38 -9.22 -21.17 -14.89
N VAL A 39 -8.12 -20.41 -15.03
CA VAL A 39 -7.00 -20.47 -14.09
C VAL A 39 -7.43 -20.00 -12.69
N ILE A 40 -8.13 -18.87 -12.61
CA ILE A 40 -8.69 -18.35 -11.34
C ILE A 40 -9.63 -19.36 -10.70
N LYS A 41 -10.33 -20.19 -11.50
CA LYS A 41 -11.24 -21.20 -10.96
C LYS A 41 -10.57 -22.28 -10.11
N ASN A 42 -9.28 -22.49 -10.29
CA ASN A 42 -8.50 -23.47 -9.53
C ASN A 42 -8.23 -23.04 -8.09
N TRP A 43 -8.46 -21.78 -7.72
CA TRP A 43 -8.34 -21.35 -6.33
C TRP A 43 -9.48 -21.97 -5.48
N PRO A 44 -9.17 -22.60 -4.33
CA PRO A 44 -10.15 -23.37 -3.56
C PRO A 44 -11.19 -22.50 -2.85
N GLU A 45 -10.84 -21.26 -2.51
CA GLU A 45 -11.76 -20.34 -1.82
C GLU A 45 -12.68 -19.63 -2.80
N SER A 46 -13.97 -19.64 -2.53
CA SER A 46 -14.99 -18.97 -3.34
C SER A 46 -15.30 -17.54 -2.84
N ASP A 47 -15.05 -17.24 -1.57
CA ASP A 47 -15.33 -15.95 -0.93
C ASP A 47 -14.08 -15.04 -0.88
N VAL A 48 -13.38 -14.87 -2.00
CA VAL A 48 -12.24 -13.93 -2.07
C VAL A 48 -12.77 -12.49 -2.08
N ARG A 49 -12.19 -11.64 -1.24
CA ARG A 49 -12.55 -10.21 -1.12
C ARG A 49 -11.36 -9.27 -1.28
N ALA A 50 -10.15 -9.76 -1.07
CA ALA A 50 -8.92 -8.98 -1.20
C ALA A 50 -7.89 -9.72 -2.05
N ILE A 51 -7.39 -9.06 -3.07
CA ILE A 51 -6.31 -9.54 -3.93
C ILE A 51 -5.16 -8.56 -3.84
N CYS A 52 -3.95 -9.09 -3.69
CA CYS A 52 -2.72 -8.36 -3.93
C CYS A 52 -2.09 -8.97 -5.19
N VAL A 53 -1.88 -8.14 -6.21
CA VAL A 53 -1.34 -8.57 -7.50
C VAL A 53 -0.04 -7.83 -7.80
N THR A 54 0.91 -8.52 -8.42
CA THR A 54 2.18 -7.96 -8.91
C THR A 54 2.57 -8.62 -10.24
N ASP A 55 3.33 -7.93 -11.09
CA ASP A 55 4.04 -8.51 -12.23
C ASP A 55 5.54 -8.73 -11.96
N GLY A 56 5.99 -8.38 -10.76
CA GLY A 56 7.37 -8.52 -10.31
C GLY A 56 8.39 -7.63 -11.02
N GLU A 57 7.95 -6.63 -11.80
CA GLU A 57 8.86 -5.78 -12.59
C GLU A 57 9.69 -4.83 -11.73
N ARG A 58 9.14 -4.39 -10.59
CA ARG A 58 9.80 -3.40 -9.74
C ARG A 58 9.67 -3.74 -8.26
N ILE A 59 10.18 -4.91 -7.87
CA ILE A 59 10.27 -5.26 -6.45
C ILE A 59 11.10 -4.20 -5.72
N LEU A 60 10.54 -3.58 -4.67
CA LEU A 60 11.09 -2.39 -4.02
C LEU A 60 12.60 -2.51 -3.70
N GLY A 61 13.41 -1.68 -4.38
CA GLY A 61 14.86 -1.61 -4.20
C GLY A 61 15.66 -2.77 -4.81
N LEU A 62 15.00 -3.73 -5.46
CA LEU A 62 15.59 -4.94 -6.05
C LEU A 62 15.36 -5.05 -7.57
N GLY A 63 14.37 -4.34 -8.10
CA GLY A 63 14.09 -4.29 -9.53
C GLY A 63 13.29 -5.51 -10.02
N ASP A 64 13.54 -5.92 -11.25
CA ASP A 64 12.79 -6.99 -11.92
C ASP A 64 13.19 -8.36 -11.35
N LEU A 65 12.27 -8.97 -10.61
CA LEU A 65 12.41 -10.34 -10.10
C LEU A 65 11.47 -11.34 -10.79
N GLY A 66 10.71 -10.92 -11.81
CA GLY A 66 9.78 -11.78 -12.54
C GLY A 66 8.86 -12.58 -11.62
N ALA A 67 8.69 -13.87 -11.89
CA ALA A 67 7.86 -14.77 -11.09
C ALA A 67 8.33 -14.96 -9.63
N ASN A 68 9.59 -14.62 -9.31
CA ASN A 68 10.08 -14.68 -7.94
C ASN A 68 9.46 -13.58 -7.04
N GLY A 69 8.79 -12.59 -7.64
CA GLY A 69 8.07 -11.51 -6.94
C GLY A 69 6.85 -11.97 -6.11
N MET A 70 6.37 -13.21 -6.27
CA MET A 70 5.17 -13.73 -5.58
C MET A 70 5.24 -13.56 -4.05
N GLY A 71 6.45 -13.63 -3.48
CA GLY A 71 6.67 -13.43 -2.05
C GLY A 71 6.13 -12.10 -1.51
N ILE A 72 6.09 -11.05 -2.34
CA ILE A 72 5.56 -9.73 -1.97
C ILE A 72 4.06 -9.80 -1.71
N CYS A 73 3.27 -10.32 -2.65
CA CYS A 73 1.82 -10.46 -2.48
C CYS A 73 1.46 -11.33 -1.27
N VAL A 74 2.20 -12.44 -1.07
CA VAL A 74 2.03 -13.30 0.11
C VAL A 74 2.32 -12.53 1.40
N GLY A 75 3.42 -11.77 1.44
CA GLY A 75 3.81 -10.97 2.59
C GLY A 75 2.82 -9.85 2.91
N LYS A 76 2.33 -9.13 1.89
CA LYS A 76 1.29 -8.10 2.05
C LYS A 76 0.01 -8.65 2.67
N LEU A 77 -0.52 -9.75 2.11
CA LEU A 77 -1.78 -10.32 2.60
C LEU A 77 -1.62 -10.97 3.99
N ALA A 78 -0.42 -11.41 4.36
CA ALA A 78 -0.12 -11.76 5.74
C ALA A 78 -0.22 -10.54 6.67
N LEU A 79 0.22 -9.36 6.24
CA LEU A 79 0.07 -8.11 6.99
C LEU A 79 -1.38 -7.62 7.03
N TYR A 80 -2.18 -7.79 5.97
CA TYR A 80 -3.63 -7.54 6.00
C TYR A 80 -4.30 -8.26 7.19
N THR A 81 -3.97 -9.54 7.36
CA THR A 81 -4.48 -10.35 8.48
C THR A 81 -3.89 -9.90 9.80
N ALA A 82 -2.57 -9.80 9.90
CA ALA A 82 -1.91 -9.54 11.18
C ALA A 82 -2.25 -8.16 11.75
N LEU A 83 -2.35 -7.15 10.88
CA LEU A 83 -2.47 -5.74 11.25
C LEU A 83 -3.91 -5.23 11.24
N ALA A 84 -4.82 -5.79 10.43
CA ALA A 84 -6.22 -5.36 10.39
C ALA A 84 -7.24 -6.49 10.62
N GLY A 85 -6.78 -7.71 10.93
CA GLY A 85 -7.69 -8.83 11.19
C GLY A 85 -8.50 -9.25 9.97
N ILE A 86 -8.04 -8.98 8.75
CA ILE A 86 -8.72 -9.46 7.54
C ILE A 86 -8.63 -10.98 7.49
N LYS A 87 -9.75 -11.65 7.22
CA LYS A 87 -9.85 -13.12 7.21
C LYS A 87 -8.95 -13.72 6.11
N PRO A 88 -7.98 -14.60 6.43
CA PRO A 88 -7.03 -15.12 5.45
C PRO A 88 -7.65 -15.86 4.27
N HIS A 89 -8.77 -16.57 4.47
CA HIS A 89 -9.48 -17.29 3.40
C HIS A 89 -10.12 -16.34 2.38
N ARG A 90 -10.26 -15.04 2.71
CA ARG A 90 -10.74 -14.00 1.80
C ARG A 90 -9.63 -13.31 1.02
N CYS A 91 -8.37 -13.69 1.26
CA CYS A 91 -7.19 -13.09 0.66
C CYS A 91 -6.61 -13.99 -0.44
N LEU A 92 -6.29 -13.44 -1.60
CA LEU A 92 -5.71 -14.15 -2.73
C LEU A 92 -4.46 -13.43 -3.27
N PRO A 93 -3.25 -13.96 -3.05
CA PRO A 93 -2.03 -13.42 -3.67
C PRO A 93 -1.94 -13.89 -5.12
N ILE A 94 -1.71 -12.96 -6.05
CA ILE A 94 -1.60 -13.26 -7.48
C ILE A 94 -0.29 -12.69 -8.03
N LEU A 95 0.36 -13.45 -8.91
CA LEU A 95 1.45 -12.96 -9.74
C LEU A 95 1.09 -13.11 -11.22
N LEU A 96 1.26 -12.03 -11.97
CA LEU A 96 1.08 -11.98 -13.42
C LEU A 96 2.44 -12.15 -14.10
N ASP A 97 2.71 -13.34 -14.63
CA ASP A 97 3.99 -13.65 -15.27
C ASP A 97 3.92 -13.36 -16.77
N VAL A 98 4.40 -12.18 -17.16
CA VAL A 98 4.53 -11.77 -18.56
C VAL A 98 5.96 -11.91 -19.09
N GLY A 99 6.83 -12.62 -18.38
CA GLY A 99 8.27 -12.70 -18.61
C GLY A 99 9.08 -11.80 -17.67
N THR A 100 10.39 -11.77 -17.87
CA THR A 100 11.32 -10.91 -17.10
C THR A 100 12.40 -10.34 -18.02
N ASN A 101 12.80 -9.10 -17.76
CA ASN A 101 13.92 -8.48 -18.45
C ASN A 101 15.26 -8.74 -17.76
N ASN A 102 15.25 -9.33 -16.56
CA ASN A 102 16.42 -9.68 -15.79
C ASN A 102 17.17 -10.88 -16.43
N ILE A 103 18.35 -10.62 -16.98
CA ILE A 103 19.16 -11.65 -17.66
C ILE A 103 19.61 -12.75 -16.69
N ASP A 104 19.99 -12.39 -15.46
CA ASP A 104 20.44 -13.35 -14.46
C ASP A 104 19.35 -14.39 -14.16
N LEU A 105 18.08 -13.98 -14.12
CA LEU A 105 16.95 -14.89 -13.94
C LEU A 105 16.65 -15.74 -15.18
N LEU A 106 16.82 -15.17 -16.39
CA LEU A 106 16.65 -15.93 -17.64
C LEU A 106 17.70 -17.04 -17.77
N GLU A 107 18.91 -16.81 -17.26
CA GLU A 107 20.03 -17.75 -17.27
C GLU A 107 20.03 -18.71 -16.06
N ASP A 108 19.40 -18.34 -14.94
CA ASP A 108 19.35 -19.17 -13.72
C ASP A 108 18.53 -20.45 -13.94
N PRO A 109 19.11 -21.66 -13.82
CA PRO A 109 18.37 -22.92 -13.99
C PRO A 109 17.27 -23.15 -12.94
N LEU A 110 17.30 -22.44 -11.81
CA LEU A 110 16.30 -22.52 -10.75
C LEU A 110 15.16 -21.50 -10.90
N TYR A 111 15.20 -20.62 -11.90
CA TYR A 111 14.12 -19.68 -12.14
C TYR A 111 12.81 -20.41 -12.49
N VAL A 112 11.74 -20.01 -11.80
CA VAL A 112 10.42 -20.68 -11.84
C VAL A 112 9.43 -20.03 -12.82
N GLY A 113 9.76 -18.87 -13.38
CA GLY A 113 8.88 -18.11 -14.29
C GLY A 113 9.14 -18.37 -15.76
N LEU A 114 8.42 -17.63 -16.61
CA LEU A 114 8.58 -17.66 -18.06
C LEU A 114 9.97 -17.18 -18.47
N ARG A 115 10.71 -18.02 -19.21
CA ARG A 115 12.02 -17.70 -19.78
C ARG A 115 11.90 -16.92 -21.08
N GLN A 116 11.32 -15.74 -20.99
CA GLN A 116 11.18 -14.78 -22.08
C GLN A 116 11.28 -13.35 -21.55
N LYS A 117 11.55 -12.41 -22.45
CA LYS A 117 11.44 -10.98 -22.14
C LYS A 117 9.98 -10.59 -21.88
N ARG A 118 9.79 -9.49 -21.13
CA ARG A 118 8.46 -9.00 -20.77
C ARG A 118 7.64 -8.67 -22.02
N VAL A 119 6.39 -9.14 -22.04
CA VAL A 119 5.39 -8.66 -23.00
C VAL A 119 5.04 -7.21 -22.67
N VAL A 120 4.89 -6.37 -23.70
CA VAL A 120 4.68 -4.93 -23.55
C VAL A 120 3.61 -4.44 -24.53
N GLY A 121 3.15 -3.20 -24.34
CA GLY A 121 2.21 -2.55 -25.24
C GLY A 121 0.81 -3.18 -25.16
N LYS A 122 0.10 -3.16 -26.28
CA LYS A 122 -1.32 -3.55 -26.34
C LYS A 122 -1.59 -4.97 -25.85
N GLU A 123 -0.70 -5.91 -26.14
CA GLU A 123 -0.87 -7.31 -25.71
C GLU A 123 -0.85 -7.45 -24.19
N TYR A 124 -0.02 -6.67 -23.49
CA TYR A 124 -0.01 -6.66 -22.03
C TYR A 124 -1.29 -6.03 -21.47
N ASP A 125 -1.75 -4.95 -22.10
CA ASP A 125 -2.97 -4.25 -21.71
C ASP A 125 -4.21 -5.13 -21.84
N ASP A 126 -4.34 -5.83 -22.97
CA ASP A 126 -5.46 -6.73 -23.23
C ASP A 126 -5.47 -7.89 -22.22
N PHE A 127 -4.29 -8.42 -21.86
CA PHE A 127 -4.16 -9.45 -20.84
C PHE A 127 -4.57 -8.97 -19.45
N LEU A 128 -4.22 -7.73 -19.08
CA LEU A 128 -4.64 -7.15 -17.80
C LEU A 128 -6.12 -6.81 -17.77
N ASP A 129 -6.71 -6.37 -18.87
CA ASP A 129 -8.16 -6.20 -18.97
C ASP A 129 -8.87 -7.54 -18.74
N GLU A 130 -8.44 -8.62 -19.41
CA GLU A 130 -8.98 -9.97 -19.20
C GLU A 130 -8.87 -10.39 -17.73
N PHE A 131 -7.73 -10.13 -17.09
CA PHE A 131 -7.53 -10.42 -15.67
C PHE A 131 -8.54 -9.67 -14.78
N MET A 132 -8.68 -8.35 -14.96
CA MET A 132 -9.59 -7.54 -14.14
C MET A 132 -11.05 -7.99 -14.31
N GLU A 133 -11.46 -8.26 -15.54
CA GLU A 133 -12.79 -8.79 -15.87
C GLU A 133 -13.03 -10.18 -15.25
N ALA A 134 -12.05 -11.07 -15.34
CA ALA A 134 -12.15 -12.42 -14.81
C ALA A 134 -12.27 -12.44 -13.28
N ILE A 135 -11.56 -11.55 -12.57
CA ILE A 135 -11.66 -11.40 -11.12
C ILE A 135 -13.06 -10.95 -10.71
N VAL A 136 -13.59 -9.90 -11.35
CA VAL A 136 -14.95 -9.42 -11.08
C VAL A 136 -16.00 -10.48 -11.43
N LYS A 137 -15.83 -11.18 -12.55
CA LYS A 137 -16.73 -12.26 -12.96
C LYS A 137 -16.78 -13.39 -11.93
N ARG A 138 -15.65 -13.70 -11.28
CA ARG A 138 -15.52 -14.79 -10.29
C ARG A 138 -15.98 -14.37 -8.90
N TYR A 139 -15.57 -13.20 -8.41
CA TYR A 139 -15.69 -12.80 -7.00
C TYR A 139 -16.60 -11.58 -6.77
N GLY A 140 -16.97 -10.87 -7.83
CA GLY A 140 -17.87 -9.72 -7.82
C GLY A 140 -17.17 -8.37 -7.89
N GLN A 141 -17.95 -7.34 -8.22
CA GLN A 141 -17.49 -5.96 -8.48
C GLN A 141 -16.78 -5.30 -7.28
N ASN A 142 -17.15 -5.72 -6.07
CA ASN A 142 -16.62 -5.15 -4.81
C ASN A 142 -15.37 -5.88 -4.31
N THR A 143 -14.75 -6.72 -5.14
CA THR A 143 -13.50 -7.39 -4.80
C THR A 143 -12.37 -6.37 -4.85
N LEU A 144 -11.67 -6.19 -3.73
CA LEU A 144 -10.51 -5.31 -3.66
C LEU A 144 -9.36 -5.91 -4.47
N ILE A 145 -8.81 -5.15 -5.41
CA ILE A 145 -7.62 -5.51 -6.19
C ILE A 145 -6.54 -4.46 -5.90
N GLN A 146 -5.53 -4.81 -5.10
CA GLN A 146 -4.36 -3.98 -4.84
C GLN A 146 -3.25 -4.32 -5.83
N PHE A 147 -2.77 -3.32 -6.57
CA PHE A 147 -1.55 -3.40 -7.37
C PHE A 147 -0.31 -3.12 -6.48
N GLU A 148 0.74 -3.92 -6.67
CA GLU A 148 2.00 -3.82 -5.92
C GLU A 148 3.21 -4.09 -6.83
N ASP A 149 4.28 -3.30 -6.69
CA ASP A 149 5.60 -3.51 -7.30
C ASP A 149 5.59 -3.65 -8.84
N PHE A 150 4.68 -2.94 -9.51
CA PHE A 150 4.64 -2.81 -10.97
C PHE A 150 5.71 -1.82 -11.47
N GLY A 151 6.12 -1.93 -12.74
CA GLY A 151 7.01 -0.94 -13.35
C GLY A 151 6.41 0.48 -13.39
N ASN A 152 7.27 1.50 -13.21
CA ASN A 152 6.90 2.92 -13.11
C ASN A 152 5.84 3.41 -14.11
N HIS A 153 6.01 3.05 -15.38
CA HIS A 153 5.10 3.47 -16.43
C HIS A 153 3.75 2.74 -16.37
N ASN A 154 3.78 1.46 -15.97
CA ASN A 154 2.61 0.59 -15.91
C ASN A 154 1.74 0.89 -14.68
N ALA A 155 2.31 1.14 -13.51
CA ALA A 155 1.53 1.34 -12.30
C ALA A 155 0.58 2.54 -12.39
N PHE A 156 1.06 3.72 -12.83
CA PHE A 156 0.20 4.90 -13.03
C PHE A 156 -0.86 4.64 -14.08
N ARG A 157 -0.45 4.08 -15.22
CA ARG A 157 -1.34 3.83 -16.35
C ARG A 157 -2.46 2.88 -15.97
N PHE A 158 -2.16 1.80 -15.26
CA PHE A 158 -3.17 0.84 -14.78
C PHE A 158 -4.02 1.42 -13.66
N LEU A 159 -3.44 2.20 -12.75
CA LEU A 159 -4.22 2.90 -11.73
C LEU A 159 -5.25 3.84 -12.39
N ASP A 160 -4.82 4.69 -13.32
CA ASP A 160 -5.71 5.62 -14.03
C ASP A 160 -6.77 4.89 -14.86
N ARG A 161 -6.40 3.77 -15.51
CA ARG A 161 -7.33 2.95 -16.31
C ARG A 161 -8.42 2.29 -15.46
N TYR A 162 -8.07 1.79 -14.27
CA TYR A 162 -8.97 0.90 -13.52
C TYR A 162 -9.63 1.53 -12.29
N ARG A 163 -9.11 2.62 -11.73
CA ARG A 163 -9.59 3.23 -10.47
C ARG A 163 -11.06 3.63 -10.46
N ASN A 164 -11.64 3.93 -11.62
CA ASN A 164 -13.05 4.33 -11.76
C ASN A 164 -13.97 3.21 -12.25
N SER A 165 -13.41 2.02 -12.53
CA SER A 165 -14.14 0.88 -13.08
C SER A 165 -14.11 -0.34 -12.15
N TYR A 166 -13.14 -0.40 -11.23
CA TYR A 166 -12.94 -1.50 -10.29
C TYR A 166 -12.70 -0.98 -8.87
N CYS A 167 -12.87 -1.84 -7.87
CA CYS A 167 -12.45 -1.56 -6.50
C CYS A 167 -10.94 -1.79 -6.38
N THR A 168 -10.15 -0.82 -6.80
CA THR A 168 -8.69 -0.97 -6.90
C THR A 168 -7.92 0.25 -6.41
N PHE A 169 -6.69 0.01 -5.96
CA PHE A 169 -5.70 1.02 -5.64
C PHE A 169 -4.29 0.46 -5.85
N ASN A 170 -3.29 1.34 -5.89
CA ASN A 170 -1.88 0.96 -5.92
C ASN A 170 -1.20 1.44 -4.62
N ASP A 171 -0.57 0.53 -3.86
CA ASP A 171 0.02 0.90 -2.57
C ASP A 171 1.31 1.72 -2.71
N ASP A 172 2.10 1.48 -3.75
CA ASP A 172 3.35 2.20 -4.01
C ASP A 172 3.09 3.68 -4.36
N ILE A 173 1.96 3.98 -5.00
CA ILE A 173 1.51 5.33 -5.31
C ILE A 173 0.67 5.90 -4.15
N GLN A 174 -0.49 5.31 -3.87
CA GLN A 174 -1.49 5.91 -2.98
C GLN A 174 -1.24 5.57 -1.50
N GLY A 175 -0.74 4.38 -1.20
CA GLY A 175 -0.35 3.98 0.16
C GLY A 175 0.85 4.78 0.65
N THR A 176 1.89 4.90 -0.17
CA THR A 176 3.07 5.74 0.10
C THR A 176 2.69 7.21 0.26
N ALA A 177 1.78 7.72 -0.59
CA ALA A 177 1.25 9.07 -0.47
C ALA A 177 0.59 9.30 0.90
N ALA A 178 -0.30 8.38 1.31
CA ALA A 178 -1.03 8.50 2.56
C ALA A 178 -0.13 8.42 3.80
N VAL A 179 0.85 7.51 3.82
CA VAL A 179 1.76 7.43 4.98
C VAL A 179 2.66 8.65 5.07
N ALA A 180 3.21 9.13 3.95
CA ALA A 180 4.01 10.36 3.94
C ALA A 180 3.18 11.57 4.37
N MET A 181 1.93 11.68 3.88
CA MET A 181 0.99 12.72 4.28
C MET A 181 0.65 12.65 5.77
N GLY A 182 0.52 11.44 6.35
CA GLY A 182 0.35 11.27 7.80
C GLY A 182 1.56 11.80 8.59
N GLY A 183 2.78 11.53 8.12
CA GLY A 183 3.99 12.12 8.70
C GLY A 183 4.05 13.65 8.54
N ILE A 184 3.62 14.18 7.39
CA ILE A 184 3.55 15.64 7.15
C ILE A 184 2.55 16.28 8.11
N TYR A 185 1.36 15.70 8.28
CA TYR A 185 0.38 16.18 9.27
C TYR A 185 0.90 16.08 10.71
N ALA A 186 1.63 15.02 11.08
CA ALA A 186 2.27 14.96 12.38
C ALA A 186 3.35 16.04 12.55
N SER A 187 4.08 16.38 11.47
CA SER A 187 5.12 17.40 11.50
C SER A 187 4.59 18.81 11.80
N THR A 188 3.37 19.15 11.37
CA THR A 188 2.78 20.49 11.61
C THR A 188 2.62 20.79 13.10
N ARG A 189 2.35 19.76 13.92
CA ARG A 189 2.28 19.86 15.38
C ARG A 189 3.64 20.15 16.03
N VAL A 190 4.75 19.84 15.35
CA VAL A 190 6.11 20.12 15.82
C VAL A 190 6.59 21.48 15.33
N THR A 191 6.27 21.86 14.09
CA THR A 191 6.70 23.13 13.49
C THR A 191 5.79 24.30 13.87
N GLY A 192 4.57 24.04 14.32
CA GLY A 192 3.55 25.06 14.59
C GLY A 192 2.99 25.76 13.34
N LYS A 193 3.30 25.24 12.14
CA LYS A 193 2.86 25.81 10.85
C LYS A 193 1.67 25.05 10.28
N SER A 194 0.83 25.73 9.49
CA SER A 194 -0.15 25.05 8.67
C SER A 194 0.54 24.34 7.49
N ILE A 195 -0.05 23.25 6.99
CA ILE A 195 0.41 22.65 5.73
C ILE A 195 0.33 23.65 4.58
N THR A 196 -0.63 24.58 4.62
CA THR A 196 -0.80 25.63 3.62
C THR A 196 0.37 26.62 3.58
N ASP A 197 1.19 26.67 4.64
CA ASP A 197 2.37 27.53 4.76
C ASP A 197 3.65 26.85 4.28
N TYR A 198 3.59 25.55 3.94
CA TYR A 198 4.74 24.80 3.48
C TYR A 198 5.00 24.98 1.99
N THR A 199 6.28 25.16 1.66
CA THR A 199 6.85 24.90 0.34
C THR A 199 7.57 23.54 0.37
N PHE A 200 7.27 22.69 -0.62
CA PHE A 200 7.79 21.32 -0.72
C PHE A 200 8.81 21.22 -1.85
N LEU A 201 9.91 20.51 -1.61
CA LEU A 201 10.86 20.11 -2.63
C LEU A 201 11.04 18.59 -2.62
N PHE A 202 10.81 17.96 -3.76
CA PHE A 202 10.97 16.53 -3.95
C PHE A 202 12.24 16.23 -4.74
N ALA A 203 13.13 15.41 -4.15
CA ALA A 203 14.23 14.76 -4.84
C ALA A 203 13.76 13.40 -5.39
N GLY A 204 13.34 13.43 -6.65
CA GLY A 204 12.64 12.36 -7.34
C GLY A 204 11.30 12.86 -7.88
N ALA A 205 10.91 12.36 -9.06
CA ALA A 205 9.63 12.66 -9.71
C ALA A 205 8.95 11.39 -10.25
N GLY A 206 9.19 10.24 -9.59
CA GLY A 206 8.53 8.97 -9.91
C GLY A 206 7.22 8.76 -9.15
N GLU A 207 6.72 7.52 -9.16
CA GLU A 207 5.46 7.10 -8.52
C GLU A 207 5.21 7.66 -7.12
N ALA A 208 6.11 7.36 -6.19
CA ALA A 208 5.99 7.81 -4.81
C ALA A 208 5.95 9.34 -4.72
N ALA A 209 6.87 10.05 -5.40
CA ALA A 209 6.96 11.51 -5.31
C ALA A 209 5.70 12.20 -5.86
N VAL A 210 5.23 11.77 -7.03
CA VAL A 210 4.02 12.32 -7.67
C VAL A 210 2.78 11.98 -6.85
N GLY A 211 2.64 10.74 -6.36
CA GLY A 211 1.51 10.35 -5.50
C GLY A 211 1.46 11.16 -4.21
N ILE A 212 2.59 11.36 -3.53
CA ILE A 212 2.68 12.20 -2.32
C ILE A 212 2.28 13.65 -2.67
N ALA A 213 2.80 14.21 -3.75
CA ALA A 213 2.49 15.57 -4.17
C ALA A 213 1.00 15.77 -4.49
N ASP A 214 0.38 14.83 -5.21
CA ASP A 214 -1.06 14.88 -5.52
C ASP A 214 -1.90 14.86 -4.24
N LEU A 215 -1.51 14.04 -3.26
CA LEU A 215 -2.21 13.99 -1.98
C LEU A 215 -1.97 15.25 -1.12
N VAL A 216 -0.78 15.85 -1.17
CA VAL A 216 -0.48 17.15 -0.54
C VAL A 216 -1.33 18.26 -1.16
N VAL A 217 -1.45 18.31 -2.49
CA VAL A 217 -2.34 19.26 -3.18
C VAL A 217 -3.77 19.06 -2.71
N LYS A 218 -4.24 17.81 -2.65
CA LYS A 218 -5.59 17.50 -2.17
C LYS A 218 -5.81 17.91 -0.72
N ALA A 219 -4.81 17.72 0.15
CA ALA A 219 -4.83 18.17 1.53
C ALA A 219 -4.95 19.70 1.64
N MET A 220 -4.14 20.45 0.88
CA MET A 220 -4.20 21.92 0.83
C MET A 220 -5.55 22.43 0.29
N VAL A 221 -6.10 21.77 -0.75
CA VAL A 221 -7.41 22.10 -1.31
C VAL A 221 -8.53 21.86 -0.29
N ALA A 222 -8.44 20.78 0.48
CA ALA A 222 -9.39 20.51 1.57
C ALA A 222 -9.32 21.57 2.69
N GLU A 223 -8.24 22.35 2.77
CA GLU A 223 -8.06 23.49 3.68
C GLU A 223 -8.32 24.84 3.02
N GLY A 224 -8.86 24.86 1.79
CA GLY A 224 -9.34 26.05 1.10
C GLY A 224 -8.35 26.70 0.14
N VAL A 225 -7.16 26.12 -0.06
CA VAL A 225 -6.17 26.63 -1.04
C VAL A 225 -6.63 26.27 -2.46
N PRO A 226 -6.66 27.21 -3.43
CA PRO A 226 -6.91 26.88 -4.82
C PRO A 226 -5.92 25.85 -5.36
N LYS A 227 -6.39 24.89 -6.17
CA LYS A 227 -5.58 23.77 -6.67
C LYS A 227 -4.28 24.22 -7.35
N ASP A 228 -4.35 25.27 -8.17
CA ASP A 228 -3.17 25.78 -8.88
C ASP A 228 -2.18 26.45 -7.93
N GLU A 229 -2.64 27.15 -6.90
CA GLU A 229 -1.76 27.71 -5.86
C GLU A 229 -1.08 26.60 -5.04
N ALA A 230 -1.81 25.55 -4.68
CA ALA A 230 -1.25 24.39 -4.00
C ALA A 230 -0.15 23.72 -4.85
N ARG A 231 -0.37 23.55 -6.16
CA ARG A 231 0.66 23.06 -7.09
C ARG A 231 1.87 24.00 -7.17
N GLN A 232 1.67 25.31 -7.07
CA GLN A 232 2.78 26.26 -7.09
C GLN A 232 3.74 26.08 -5.90
N LYS A 233 3.27 25.59 -4.75
CA LYS A 233 4.08 25.31 -3.55
C LYS A 233 4.92 24.03 -3.64
N ILE A 234 4.75 23.22 -4.68
CA ILE A 234 5.45 21.94 -4.86
C ILE A 234 6.48 22.03 -5.97
N TRP A 235 7.73 21.67 -5.67
CA TRP A 235 8.86 21.63 -6.58
C TRP A 235 9.39 20.20 -6.69
N MET A 236 9.78 19.77 -7.88
CA MET A 236 10.31 18.42 -8.12
C MET A 236 11.57 18.47 -8.97
N ILE A 237 12.52 17.58 -8.67
CA ILE A 237 13.72 17.35 -9.47
C ILE A 237 13.84 15.85 -9.78
N ASP A 238 14.21 15.53 -11.02
CA ASP A 238 14.55 14.18 -11.47
C ASP A 238 16.00 14.12 -11.97
N ILE A 239 16.36 13.04 -12.68
CA ILE A 239 17.71 12.83 -13.22
C ILE A 239 18.17 13.94 -14.18
N ASP A 240 17.24 14.63 -14.84
CA ASP A 240 17.52 15.70 -15.79
C ASP A 240 17.53 17.10 -15.13
N GLY A 241 17.22 17.19 -13.84
CA GLY A 241 17.22 18.42 -13.04
C GLY A 241 15.82 18.83 -12.54
N LEU A 242 15.62 20.10 -12.26
CA LEU A 242 14.32 20.66 -11.87
C LEU A 242 13.30 20.45 -13.01
N LEU A 243 12.05 20.13 -12.66
CA LEU A 243 10.97 20.09 -13.65
C LEU A 243 10.61 21.53 -14.06
N THR A 244 10.87 21.89 -15.32
CA THR A 244 10.57 23.22 -15.87
C THR A 244 9.66 23.13 -17.09
N THR A 245 8.91 24.21 -17.34
CA THR A 245 8.05 24.36 -18.54
C THR A 245 8.86 24.36 -19.85
N THR A 246 10.15 24.71 -19.76
CA THR A 246 11.11 24.77 -20.87
C THR A 246 11.71 23.42 -21.26
N ARG A 247 11.36 22.33 -20.56
CA ARG A 247 11.84 20.99 -20.92
C ARG A 247 11.32 20.55 -22.29
N LYS A 248 12.10 19.69 -22.97
CA LYS A 248 11.74 19.16 -24.28
C LYS A 248 10.38 18.45 -24.22
N GLU A 249 9.55 18.67 -25.23
CA GLU A 249 8.26 17.99 -25.35
C GLU A 249 8.45 16.46 -25.29
N GLY A 250 7.58 15.78 -24.54
CA GLY A 250 7.65 14.34 -24.30
C GLY A 250 8.64 13.89 -23.21
N SER A 251 9.47 14.79 -22.65
CA SER A 251 10.37 14.44 -21.53
C SER A 251 9.69 14.42 -20.15
N LEU A 252 8.49 14.98 -20.05
CA LEU A 252 7.66 14.97 -18.85
C LEU A 252 6.42 14.13 -19.09
N SER A 253 6.13 13.22 -18.16
CA SER A 253 4.82 12.56 -18.09
C SER A 253 3.70 13.56 -17.80
N GLU A 254 2.45 13.22 -18.16
CA GLU A 254 1.27 14.06 -17.88
C GLU A 254 1.18 14.47 -16.41
N HIS A 255 1.48 13.54 -15.50
CA HIS A 255 1.45 13.81 -14.06
C HIS A 255 2.54 14.80 -13.62
N GLN A 256 3.76 14.69 -14.18
CA GLN A 256 4.88 15.59 -13.90
C GLN A 256 4.65 17.01 -14.43
N LYS A 257 3.93 17.17 -15.54
CA LYS A 257 3.61 18.50 -16.12
C LYS A 257 2.88 19.40 -15.12
N ASN A 258 2.08 18.83 -14.21
CA ASN A 258 1.39 19.57 -13.15
C ASN A 258 2.32 20.30 -12.17
N TYR A 259 3.59 19.89 -12.09
CA TYR A 259 4.59 20.39 -11.15
C TYR A 259 5.76 21.10 -11.83
N ALA A 260 5.73 21.23 -13.17
CA ALA A 260 6.73 21.95 -13.93
C ALA A 260 6.66 23.46 -13.63
N LYS A 261 7.82 24.10 -13.51
CA LYS A 261 7.96 25.51 -13.12
C LYS A 261 8.45 26.38 -14.26
N ASP A 262 7.91 27.59 -14.36
CA ASP A 262 8.37 28.59 -15.31
C ASP A 262 9.59 29.35 -14.75
N VAL A 263 10.72 28.65 -14.71
CA VAL A 263 12.00 29.16 -14.17
C VAL A 263 13.16 28.61 -15.00
N GLU A 264 14.33 29.25 -14.86
CA GLU A 264 15.57 28.75 -15.44
C GLU A 264 15.87 27.29 -15.00
N PRO A 265 16.26 26.40 -15.93
CA PRO A 265 16.65 25.04 -15.61
C PRO A 265 17.80 25.01 -14.60
N MET A 266 17.65 24.20 -13.56
CA MET A 266 18.66 23.97 -12.53
C MET A 266 18.85 22.47 -12.35
N LYS A 267 20.10 22.01 -12.22
CA LYS A 267 20.41 20.59 -12.01
C LYS A 267 20.94 20.29 -10.60
N ASN A 268 21.57 21.27 -9.97
CA ASN A 268 22.18 21.09 -8.66
C ASN A 268 21.11 21.20 -7.57
N LEU A 269 20.89 20.12 -6.81
CA LEU A 269 19.90 20.10 -5.72
C LEU A 269 20.20 21.15 -4.64
N GLN A 270 21.47 21.41 -4.33
CA GLN A 270 21.86 22.41 -3.34
C GLN A 270 21.44 23.82 -3.77
N GLU A 271 21.73 24.21 -5.01
CA GLU A 271 21.32 25.51 -5.57
C GLU A 271 19.80 25.67 -5.56
N ILE A 272 19.07 24.58 -5.86
CA ILE A 272 17.60 24.58 -5.82
C ILE A 272 17.10 24.78 -4.39
N VAL A 273 17.69 24.10 -3.40
CA VAL A 273 17.33 24.26 -1.98
C VAL A 273 17.60 25.69 -1.49
N GLU A 274 18.72 26.30 -1.90
CA GLU A 274 19.06 27.69 -1.57
C GLU A 274 18.06 28.70 -2.19
N LYS A 275 17.64 28.46 -3.43
CA LYS A 275 16.72 29.33 -4.16
C LYS A 275 15.26 29.18 -3.72
N VAL A 276 14.78 27.94 -3.61
CA VAL A 276 13.38 27.61 -3.28
C VAL A 276 13.10 27.80 -1.78
N LYS A 277 14.12 27.57 -0.93
CA LYS A 277 14.01 27.61 0.54
C LYS A 277 12.83 26.78 1.06
N PRO A 278 12.74 25.47 0.69
CA PRO A 278 11.60 24.65 1.06
C PRO A 278 11.54 24.44 2.58
N ASN A 279 10.33 24.28 3.11
CA ASN A 279 10.11 23.86 4.50
C ASN A 279 10.25 22.34 4.63
N VAL A 280 9.84 21.62 3.59
CA VAL A 280 9.80 20.17 3.54
C VAL A 280 10.64 19.68 2.36
N LEU A 281 11.66 18.87 2.65
CA LEU A 281 12.49 18.18 1.66
C LEU A 281 12.18 16.68 1.67
N ILE A 282 11.68 16.14 0.57
CA ILE A 282 11.24 14.74 0.45
C ILE A 282 12.09 14.03 -0.60
N GLY A 283 12.72 12.94 -0.20
CA GLY A 283 13.53 12.08 -1.05
C GLY A 283 12.75 10.83 -1.44
N ALA A 284 12.62 10.58 -2.74
CA ALA A 284 12.02 9.38 -3.32
C ALA A 284 12.67 9.03 -4.67
N SER A 285 14.01 9.08 -4.71
CA SER A 285 14.80 8.94 -5.95
C SER A 285 15.70 7.70 -6.01
N ALA A 286 15.85 6.99 -4.89
CA ALA A 286 16.87 5.95 -4.67
C ALA A 286 18.32 6.43 -4.92
N ALA A 287 18.55 7.74 -4.92
CA ALA A 287 19.87 8.36 -5.00
C ALA A 287 20.48 8.46 -3.58
N ALA A 288 21.21 7.42 -3.20
CA ALA A 288 21.84 7.31 -1.88
C ALA A 288 22.71 8.54 -1.57
N GLY A 289 22.52 9.13 -0.38
CA GLY A 289 23.35 10.24 0.09
C GLY A 289 23.15 11.58 -0.63
N ILE A 290 22.11 11.72 -1.47
CA ILE A 290 21.84 12.97 -2.21
C ILE A 290 21.51 14.16 -1.28
N PHE A 291 21.06 13.91 -0.04
CA PHE A 291 20.90 14.96 0.98
C PHE A 291 22.21 15.13 1.75
N THR A 292 23.13 15.88 1.13
CA THR A 292 24.46 16.14 1.69
C THR A 292 24.39 16.94 2.99
N PRO A 293 25.45 16.88 3.84
CA PRO A 293 25.59 17.75 5.01
C PRO A 293 25.36 19.24 4.72
N GLU A 294 25.80 19.73 3.57
CA GLU A 294 25.60 21.10 3.12
C GLU A 294 24.11 21.41 2.91
N ILE A 295 23.40 20.55 2.18
CA ILE A 295 21.95 20.69 1.94
C ILE A 295 21.18 20.68 3.26
N LEU A 296 21.53 19.78 4.18
CA LEU A 296 20.89 19.69 5.50
C LEU A 296 21.12 20.96 6.33
N ARG A 297 22.35 21.51 6.32
CA ARG A 297 22.67 22.79 6.96
C ARG A 297 21.93 23.97 6.35
N ILE A 298 21.74 23.98 5.03
CA ILE A 298 20.93 24.99 4.33
C ILE A 298 19.47 24.88 4.73
N MET A 299 18.90 23.67 4.77
CA MET A 299 17.54 23.43 5.26
C MET A 299 17.34 23.98 6.67
N ALA A 300 18.32 23.75 7.56
CA ALA A 300 18.31 24.21 8.94
C ALA A 300 18.60 25.70 9.12
N THR A 301 19.23 26.35 8.13
CA THR A 301 19.37 27.80 8.05
C THR A 301 18.06 28.45 7.59
N ASN A 302 17.41 27.85 6.60
CA ASN A 302 16.16 28.36 6.01
C ASN A 302 14.95 28.18 6.94
N ASN A 303 14.99 27.20 7.85
CA ASN A 303 13.88 26.84 8.71
C ASN A 303 14.34 26.61 10.14
N GLU A 304 13.59 27.12 11.12
CA GLU A 304 13.82 26.83 12.53
C GLU A 304 13.72 25.31 12.81
N ARG A 305 12.70 24.67 12.24
CA ARG A 305 12.44 23.22 12.32
C ARG A 305 12.30 22.66 10.90
N PRO A 306 13.39 22.33 10.18
CA PRO A 306 13.29 21.78 8.83
C PRO A 306 12.65 20.40 8.85
N VAL A 307 11.80 20.07 7.87
CA VAL A 307 11.21 18.74 7.74
C VAL A 307 11.93 17.99 6.62
N VAL A 308 12.49 16.82 6.91
CA VAL A 308 13.29 16.03 5.95
C VAL A 308 12.82 14.57 5.96
N PHE A 309 12.38 14.09 4.81
CA PHE A 309 11.87 12.74 4.61
C PHE A 309 12.80 11.99 3.65
N ALA A 310 13.52 10.96 4.12
CA ALA A 310 14.40 10.12 3.30
C ALA A 310 13.72 8.77 3.00
N LEU A 311 12.83 8.74 2.01
CA LEU A 311 11.87 7.64 1.82
C LEU A 311 12.42 6.48 0.99
N SER A 312 13.58 6.63 0.37
CA SER A 312 14.15 5.57 -0.47
C SER A 312 14.53 4.33 0.33
N ASN A 313 14.20 3.16 -0.25
CA ASN A 313 14.44 1.85 0.32
C ASN A 313 15.40 1.03 -0.56
N PRO A 314 16.17 0.08 0.03
CA PRO A 314 16.39 -0.13 1.46
C PRO A 314 17.34 0.93 2.07
N THR A 315 17.80 0.75 3.32
CA THR A 315 18.62 1.74 4.07
C THR A 315 19.82 2.31 3.31
N HIS A 316 20.52 1.51 2.50
CA HIS A 316 21.68 1.96 1.72
C HIS A 316 21.31 2.84 0.51
N LYS A 317 20.02 2.97 0.19
CA LYS A 317 19.47 3.86 -0.85
C LYS A 317 18.87 5.14 -0.26
N ALA A 318 18.82 5.28 1.06
CA ALA A 318 18.28 6.47 1.71
C ALA A 318 19.06 7.73 1.32
N GLU A 319 18.34 8.84 1.14
CA GLU A 319 18.92 10.12 0.73
C GLU A 319 19.87 10.70 1.77
N CYS A 320 19.62 10.42 3.05
CA CYS A 320 20.58 10.57 4.15
C CYS A 320 20.21 9.62 5.30
N THR A 321 21.13 9.42 6.23
CA THR A 321 20.85 8.71 7.47
C THR A 321 20.20 9.63 8.51
N ALA A 322 19.50 9.06 9.49
CA ALA A 322 18.99 9.83 10.63
C ALA A 322 20.13 10.56 11.38
N ASP A 323 21.28 9.91 11.56
CA ASP A 323 22.45 10.49 12.20
C ASP A 323 22.97 11.73 11.45
N GLN A 324 23.07 11.64 10.11
CA GLN A 324 23.43 12.78 9.27
C GLN A 324 22.39 13.90 9.36
N ALA A 325 21.10 13.59 9.32
CA ALA A 325 20.03 14.56 9.42
C ALA A 325 20.08 15.32 10.76
N TYR A 326 20.17 14.62 11.90
CA TYR A 326 20.21 15.28 13.21
C TYR A 326 21.50 16.07 13.42
N LYS A 327 22.67 15.51 13.11
CA LYS A 327 23.97 16.19 13.31
C LYS A 327 24.11 17.47 12.50
N ASN A 328 23.66 17.46 11.24
CA ASN A 328 23.82 18.60 10.34
C ASN A 328 22.69 19.64 10.45
N THR A 329 21.80 19.48 11.43
CA THR A 329 20.69 20.40 11.70
C THR A 329 20.57 20.78 13.18
N ASP A 330 21.64 20.53 13.95
CA ASP A 330 21.70 20.80 15.40
C ASP A 330 20.57 20.11 16.20
N GLY A 331 20.10 18.96 15.73
CA GLY A 331 18.98 18.22 16.32
C GLY A 331 17.59 18.84 16.09
N ARG A 332 17.48 19.90 15.27
CA ARG A 332 16.22 20.63 15.02
C ARG A 332 15.36 20.01 13.94
N VAL A 333 15.92 19.14 13.09
CA VAL A 333 15.18 18.48 12.02
C VAL A 333 14.01 17.65 12.56
N VAL A 334 12.91 17.70 11.82
CA VAL A 334 11.80 16.76 11.91
C VAL A 334 12.03 15.70 10.85
N PHE A 335 12.49 14.52 11.26
CA PHE A 335 13.01 13.50 10.35
C PHE A 335 12.11 12.25 10.28
N SER A 336 11.96 11.73 9.07
CA SER A 336 11.33 10.44 8.80
C SER A 336 12.08 9.71 7.68
N SER A 337 12.05 8.39 7.68
CA SER A 337 12.64 7.58 6.62
C SER A 337 11.74 6.44 6.16
N GLY A 338 11.99 5.92 4.96
CA GLY A 338 11.30 4.73 4.44
C GLY A 338 11.80 3.44 5.08
N SER A 339 13.10 3.37 5.35
CA SER A 339 13.78 2.27 6.03
C SER A 339 14.06 2.59 7.51
N PRO A 340 14.12 1.59 8.40
CA PRO A 340 14.41 1.83 9.81
C PRO A 340 15.86 2.29 10.02
N PHE A 341 16.05 3.26 10.91
CA PHE A 341 17.35 3.69 11.42
C PHE A 341 17.42 3.50 12.94
N PRO A 342 18.62 3.28 13.52
CA PRO A 342 18.78 3.21 14.96
C PRO A 342 18.47 4.57 15.61
N PRO A 343 18.21 4.59 16.93
CA PRO A 343 18.09 5.83 17.69
C PRO A 343 19.37 6.68 17.58
N VAL A 344 19.22 8.00 17.68
CA VAL A 344 20.33 8.96 17.60
C VAL A 344 20.41 9.73 18.91
N GLU A 345 21.55 9.65 19.60
CA GLU A 345 21.81 10.41 20.82
C GLU A 345 22.52 11.72 20.50
N MET A 346 21.95 12.85 20.92
CA MET A 346 22.50 14.17 20.68
C MET A 346 22.09 15.13 21.80
N ASN A 347 23.05 15.88 22.35
CA ASN A 347 22.82 16.90 23.38
C ASN A 347 22.04 16.39 24.60
N GLY A 348 22.30 15.15 25.04
CA GLY A 348 21.60 14.53 26.18
C GLY A 348 20.17 14.08 25.88
N LYS A 349 19.73 14.13 24.61
CA LYS A 349 18.43 13.64 24.14
C LYS A 349 18.60 12.48 23.17
N THR A 350 17.76 11.47 23.29
CA THR A 350 17.70 10.34 22.36
C THR A 350 16.52 10.51 21.42
N PHE A 351 16.79 10.54 20.12
CA PHE A 351 15.80 10.62 19.05
C PHE A 351 15.51 9.24 18.49
N TYR A 352 14.23 8.92 18.27
CA TYR A 352 13.74 7.67 17.71
C TYR A 352 13.05 7.96 16.37
N PRO A 353 13.83 8.10 15.26
CA PRO A 353 13.29 8.49 13.97
C PRO A 353 12.23 7.49 13.51
N GLY A 354 11.06 8.00 13.14
CA GLY A 354 9.93 7.20 12.68
C GLY A 354 10.12 6.66 11.27
N GLN A 355 9.49 5.52 10.99
CA GLN A 355 9.47 4.90 9.66
C GLN A 355 8.12 5.17 8.98
N GLY A 356 8.13 5.84 7.83
CA GLY A 356 6.97 6.01 6.96
C GLY A 356 6.66 4.71 6.22
N ASN A 357 6.09 3.73 6.94
CA ASN A 357 5.81 2.40 6.42
C ASN A 357 4.34 2.28 5.97
N ASN A 358 4.11 1.86 4.72
CA ASN A 358 2.75 1.67 4.17
C ASN A 358 1.89 0.70 5.00
N ALA A 359 2.49 -0.14 5.84
CA ALA A 359 1.80 -0.98 6.81
C ALA A 359 0.90 -0.22 7.80
N TYR A 360 1.05 1.10 7.94
CA TYR A 360 0.11 1.93 8.68
C TYR A 360 -1.19 2.22 7.92
N ILE A 361 -1.21 2.10 6.59
CA ILE A 361 -2.30 2.57 5.73
C ILE A 361 -3.10 1.40 5.15
N PHE A 362 -2.46 0.57 4.31
CA PHE A 362 -3.20 -0.41 3.52
C PHE A 362 -4.08 -1.37 4.34
N PRO A 363 -3.71 -1.81 5.56
CA PRO A 363 -4.56 -2.73 6.30
C PRO A 363 -5.90 -2.08 6.69
N GLY A 364 -5.86 -0.84 7.16
CA GLY A 364 -7.06 -0.08 7.56
C GLY A 364 -7.93 0.30 6.37
N ILE A 365 -7.32 0.74 5.27
CA ILE A 365 -8.03 1.01 4.00
C ILE A 365 -8.77 -0.25 3.55
N ALA A 366 -8.06 -1.38 3.46
CA ALA A 366 -8.62 -2.64 3.00
C ALA A 366 -9.76 -3.12 3.90
N LEU A 367 -9.60 -3.03 5.22
CA LEU A 367 -10.64 -3.42 6.16
C LEU A 367 -11.91 -2.58 5.96
N GLY A 368 -11.79 -1.25 5.87
CA GLY A 368 -12.94 -0.38 5.59
C GLY A 368 -13.61 -0.73 4.25
N VAL A 369 -12.81 -0.80 3.17
CA VAL A 369 -13.29 -1.07 1.81
C VAL A 369 -14.03 -2.41 1.68
N ILE A 370 -13.47 -3.49 2.23
CA ILE A 370 -14.03 -4.84 2.12
C ILE A 370 -15.32 -4.96 2.94
N THR A 371 -15.36 -4.34 4.12
CA THR A 371 -16.50 -4.50 5.05
C THR A 371 -17.71 -3.63 4.69
N THR A 372 -17.52 -2.62 3.83
CA THR A 372 -18.62 -1.83 3.25
C THR A 372 -18.97 -2.23 1.82
N GLY A 373 -18.24 -3.19 1.22
CA GLY A 373 -18.40 -3.54 -0.18
C GLY A 373 -18.24 -2.32 -1.09
N THR A 374 -17.20 -1.52 -0.85
CA THR A 374 -16.96 -0.27 -1.59
C THR A 374 -16.73 -0.53 -3.08
N HIS A 375 -17.35 0.28 -3.94
CA HIS A 375 -17.21 0.15 -5.40
C HIS A 375 -15.89 0.70 -5.96
N HIS A 376 -15.48 1.88 -5.50
CA HIS A 376 -14.28 2.59 -5.94
C HIS A 376 -13.57 3.24 -4.77
N ILE A 377 -12.24 3.23 -4.79
CA ILE A 377 -11.41 3.76 -3.72
C ILE A 377 -11.01 5.19 -4.08
N SER A 378 -11.67 6.17 -3.47
CA SER A 378 -11.38 7.58 -3.73
C SER A 378 -10.14 8.08 -2.98
N ASP A 379 -9.44 9.07 -3.52
CA ASP A 379 -8.28 9.68 -2.85
C ASP A 379 -8.64 10.31 -1.49
N ASP A 380 -9.92 10.60 -1.24
CA ASP A 380 -10.36 11.10 0.08
C ASP A 380 -10.23 10.04 1.16
N MET A 381 -10.35 8.75 0.83
CA MET A 381 -10.11 7.66 1.77
C MET A 381 -8.64 7.62 2.22
N PHE A 382 -7.71 7.89 1.30
CA PHE A 382 -6.28 8.00 1.61
C PHE A 382 -5.94 9.26 2.41
N LEU A 383 -6.58 10.39 2.11
CA LEU A 383 -6.43 11.61 2.92
C LEU A 383 -6.98 11.43 4.34
N ILE A 384 -8.12 10.75 4.49
CA ILE A 384 -8.68 10.37 5.80
C ILE A 384 -7.72 9.44 6.53
N ALA A 385 -7.18 8.42 5.85
CA ALA A 385 -6.22 7.51 6.47
C ALA A 385 -4.96 8.24 6.97
N ALA A 386 -4.43 9.19 6.19
CA ALA A 386 -3.32 10.04 6.59
C ALA A 386 -3.64 10.87 7.84
N ARG A 387 -4.84 11.46 7.92
CA ARG A 387 -5.30 12.23 9.08
C ARG A 387 -5.46 11.37 10.32
N GLU A 388 -6.11 10.21 10.20
CA GLU A 388 -6.28 9.28 11.32
C GLU A 388 -4.94 8.76 11.86
N LEU A 389 -3.99 8.48 10.96
CA LEU A 389 -2.63 8.13 11.34
C LEU A 389 -1.95 9.26 12.14
N ALA A 390 -2.01 10.50 11.66
CA ALA A 390 -1.41 11.65 12.32
C ALA A 390 -2.08 11.99 13.67
N ASN A 391 -3.40 11.83 13.75
CA ASN A 391 -4.19 12.03 14.97
C ASN A 391 -3.87 11.00 16.05
N PHE A 392 -3.39 9.81 15.67
CA PHE A 392 -2.98 8.77 16.61
C PHE A 392 -1.58 9.01 17.21
N VAL A 393 -0.77 9.90 16.62
CA VAL A 393 0.59 10.18 17.13
C VAL A 393 0.49 10.93 18.46
N ASP A 394 1.01 10.36 19.53
CA ASP A 394 0.99 11.00 20.84
C ASP A 394 2.04 12.11 20.95
N GLN A 395 1.85 13.06 21.87
CA GLN A 395 2.87 14.09 22.11
C GLN A 395 4.22 13.47 22.52
N SER A 396 4.21 12.38 23.29
CA SER A 396 5.42 11.65 23.66
C SER A 396 6.15 11.03 22.46
N ASP A 397 5.45 10.72 21.37
CA ASP A 397 6.08 10.25 20.13
C ASP A 397 6.81 11.40 19.42
N LEU A 398 6.17 12.58 19.35
CA LEU A 398 6.76 13.78 18.77
C LEU A 398 7.96 14.26 19.58
N ASP A 399 7.86 14.25 20.91
CA ASP A 399 8.91 14.70 21.82
C ASP A 399 10.18 13.87 21.67
N ARG A 400 10.06 12.57 21.36
CA ARG A 400 11.20 11.69 21.04
C ARG A 400 11.61 11.71 19.56
N GLY A 401 11.04 12.58 18.74
CA GLY A 401 11.39 12.76 17.34
C GLY A 401 10.77 11.75 16.36
N SER A 402 9.67 11.10 16.73
CA SER A 402 8.94 10.17 15.87
C SER A 402 7.67 10.81 15.32
N LEU A 403 7.45 10.70 14.01
CA LEU A 403 6.25 11.20 13.32
C LEU A 403 5.15 10.14 13.15
N TYR A 404 5.37 8.95 13.68
CA TYR A 404 4.46 7.82 13.55
C TYR A 404 4.29 7.16 14.91
N PRO A 405 3.13 6.54 15.15
CA PRO A 405 2.92 5.80 16.39
C PRO A 405 3.83 4.57 16.45
N PRO A 406 3.98 3.92 17.61
CA PRO A 406 4.73 2.68 17.71
C PRO A 406 4.05 1.54 16.92
N LEU A 407 4.86 0.61 16.39
CA LEU A 407 4.36 -0.49 15.54
C LEU A 407 3.36 -1.44 16.23
N ASN A 408 3.36 -1.52 17.57
CA ASN A 408 2.39 -2.31 18.31
C ASN A 408 0.97 -1.70 18.29
N ALA A 409 0.84 -0.41 17.96
CA ALA A 409 -0.43 0.29 17.87
C ALA A 409 -1.09 0.17 16.48
N VAL A 410 -0.41 -0.41 15.49
CA VAL A 410 -0.88 -0.47 14.09
C VAL A 410 -2.29 -1.09 13.96
N ARG A 411 -2.64 -2.05 14.83
CA ARG A 411 -4.00 -2.63 14.85
C ARG A 411 -5.09 -1.62 15.18
N GLU A 412 -4.86 -0.80 16.18
CA GLU A 412 -5.80 0.25 16.57
C GLU A 412 -5.81 1.38 15.53
N VAL A 413 -4.65 1.74 14.98
CA VAL A 413 -4.56 2.68 13.85
C VAL A 413 -5.37 2.17 12.66
N SER A 414 -5.23 0.89 12.31
CA SER A 414 -5.98 0.26 11.22
C SER A 414 -7.48 0.28 11.48
N MET A 415 -7.92 0.08 12.73
CA MET A 415 -9.32 0.20 13.12
C MET A 415 -9.84 1.62 12.92
N ARG A 416 -9.13 2.66 13.38
CA ARG A 416 -9.53 4.06 13.18
C ARG A 416 -9.59 4.47 11.72
N ILE A 417 -8.59 4.06 10.94
CA ILE A 417 -8.60 4.27 9.49
C ILE A 417 -9.82 3.58 8.88
N ALA A 418 -10.10 2.32 9.24
CA ALA A 418 -11.25 1.60 8.73
C ALA A 418 -12.58 2.26 9.10
N GLU A 419 -12.71 2.82 10.31
CA GLU A 419 -13.88 3.62 10.72
C GLU A 419 -14.06 4.87 9.85
N GLY A 420 -12.97 5.63 9.63
CA GLY A 420 -12.97 6.82 8.78
C GLY A 420 -13.31 6.49 7.32
N VAL A 421 -12.73 5.42 6.78
CA VAL A 421 -13.02 4.91 5.43
C VAL A 421 -14.46 4.43 5.32
N THR A 422 -14.96 3.72 6.33
CA THR A 422 -16.36 3.26 6.40
C THR A 422 -17.31 4.45 6.34
N LYS A 423 -17.06 5.48 7.15
CA LYS A 423 -17.84 6.72 7.11
C LYS A 423 -17.78 7.39 5.74
N CYS A 424 -16.59 7.54 5.17
CA CYS A 424 -16.41 8.11 3.83
C CYS A 424 -17.16 7.33 2.75
N ALA A 425 -17.20 6.00 2.84
CA ALA A 425 -17.89 5.15 1.87
C ALA A 425 -19.40 5.41 1.87
N TYR A 426 -20.03 5.52 3.04
CA TYR A 426 -21.46 5.85 3.13
C TYR A 426 -21.75 7.31 2.76
N ASP A 427 -20.98 8.27 3.28
CA ASP A 427 -21.18 9.71 3.00
C ASP A 427 -21.13 10.03 1.50
N LYS A 428 -20.33 9.27 0.73
CA LYS A 428 -20.17 9.44 -0.71
C LYS A 428 -21.02 8.49 -1.56
N GLY A 429 -21.84 7.63 -0.94
CA GLY A 429 -22.63 6.63 -1.65
C GLY A 429 -21.79 5.58 -2.40
N LEU A 430 -20.58 5.29 -1.91
CA LEU A 430 -19.67 4.28 -2.48
C LEU A 430 -19.86 2.89 -1.86
N ALA A 431 -20.53 2.79 -0.71
CA ALA A 431 -20.78 1.53 -0.01
C ALA A 431 -21.92 0.71 -0.64
N SER A 432 -21.77 -0.62 -0.64
CA SER A 432 -22.79 -1.59 -1.09
C SER A 432 -23.41 -2.41 0.04
N THR A 433 -22.81 -2.40 1.22
CA THR A 433 -23.35 -3.14 2.38
C THR A 433 -24.47 -2.32 2.99
N TYR A 434 -25.70 -2.87 3.01
CA TYR A 434 -26.87 -2.21 3.58
C TYR A 434 -27.66 -3.14 4.51
N PRO A 435 -28.33 -2.59 5.54
CA PRO A 435 -28.38 -1.17 5.91
C PRO A 435 -27.04 -0.64 6.47
N GLU A 436 -26.85 0.68 6.45
CA GLU A 436 -25.67 1.31 7.07
C GLU A 436 -25.62 0.95 8.58
N PRO A 437 -24.50 0.44 9.09
CA PRO A 437 -24.36 0.10 10.50
C PRO A 437 -24.39 1.36 11.36
N SER A 438 -25.25 1.35 12.38
CA SER A 438 -25.37 2.44 13.36
C SER A 438 -24.09 2.60 14.20
N ASP A 439 -23.50 1.49 14.61
CA ASP A 439 -22.19 1.43 15.26
C ASP A 439 -21.15 0.84 14.30
N LYS A 440 -20.43 1.75 13.61
CA LYS A 440 -19.40 1.39 12.62
C LYS A 440 -18.24 0.63 13.23
N ARG A 441 -17.83 0.99 14.45
CA ARG A 441 -16.70 0.35 15.12
C ARG A 441 -17.03 -1.07 15.53
N LYS A 442 -18.20 -1.29 16.13
CA LYS A 442 -18.67 -2.63 16.47
C LYS A 442 -18.86 -3.49 15.22
N TRP A 443 -19.44 -2.93 14.16
CA TRP A 443 -19.55 -3.62 12.88
C TRP A 443 -18.19 -4.12 12.38
N LEU A 444 -17.18 -3.25 12.36
CA LEU A 444 -15.81 -3.61 11.94
C LEU A 444 -15.20 -4.69 12.85
N GLN A 445 -15.39 -4.59 14.16
CA GLN A 445 -14.91 -5.57 15.13
C GLN A 445 -15.50 -6.97 14.89
N ASP A 446 -16.80 -7.05 14.57
CA ASP A 446 -17.48 -8.31 14.25
C ASP A 446 -16.98 -8.96 12.94
N GLN A 447 -16.28 -8.20 12.08
CA GLN A 447 -15.69 -8.72 10.85
C GLN A 447 -14.27 -9.29 11.02
N LEU A 448 -13.62 -9.02 12.15
CA LEU A 448 -12.21 -9.38 12.36
C LEU A 448 -12.00 -10.90 12.44
N TYR A 449 -10.81 -11.32 12.05
CA TYR A 449 -10.35 -12.69 12.18
C TYR A 449 -10.11 -13.05 13.65
N ASN A 450 -10.71 -14.16 14.07
CA ASN A 450 -10.47 -14.75 15.38
C ASN A 450 -9.17 -15.58 15.33
N PHE A 451 -8.20 -15.22 16.15
CA PHE A 451 -6.91 -15.90 16.22
C PHE A 451 -6.94 -17.18 17.07
N ASN A 452 -8.05 -17.47 17.74
CA ASN A 452 -8.23 -18.68 18.53
C ASN A 452 -8.68 -19.84 17.65
N TYR A 453 -8.32 -21.06 18.04
CA TYR A 453 -8.87 -22.25 17.42
C TYR A 453 -10.38 -22.34 17.68
N GLU A 454 -11.14 -22.58 16.63
CA GLU A 454 -12.58 -22.87 16.71
C GLU A 454 -12.81 -24.38 16.79
N SER A 455 -13.92 -24.78 17.39
CA SER A 455 -14.31 -26.19 17.47
C SER A 455 -14.64 -26.71 16.07
N SER A 456 -13.97 -27.78 15.64
CA SER A 456 -14.35 -28.57 14.47
C SER A 456 -15.52 -29.52 14.75
N MET A 457 -15.91 -29.68 16.02
CA MET A 457 -17.06 -30.48 16.43
C MET A 457 -18.36 -29.69 16.28
N PRO A 458 -19.46 -30.35 15.85
CA PRO A 458 -20.75 -29.71 15.74
C PRO A 458 -21.24 -29.23 17.11
N VAL A 459 -21.89 -28.05 17.15
CA VAL A 459 -22.61 -27.59 18.33
C VAL A 459 -23.81 -28.50 18.54
N THR A 460 -23.91 -29.12 19.72
CA THR A 460 -25.03 -30.00 20.08
C THR A 460 -25.89 -29.35 21.15
N TRP A 461 -27.20 -29.61 21.12
CA TRP A 461 -28.15 -29.19 22.15
C TRP A 461 -29.16 -30.32 22.41
N PRO A 462 -29.60 -30.50 23.66
CA PRO A 462 -30.59 -31.52 23.97
C PRO A 462 -31.95 -31.15 23.39
N TRP A 463 -32.69 -32.16 22.93
CA TRP A 463 -34.11 -31.99 22.63
C TRP A 463 -34.93 -32.24 23.90
N PRO A 464 -36.12 -31.64 24.03
CA PRO A 464 -37.08 -32.04 25.04
C PRO A 464 -37.31 -33.55 24.98
N ARG A 465 -37.36 -34.22 26.14
CA ARG A 465 -37.78 -35.63 26.18
C ARG A 465 -39.22 -35.71 25.71
N MET A 466 -39.42 -36.18 24.49
CA MET A 466 -40.76 -36.42 23.96
C MET A 466 -41.45 -37.48 24.83
N PRO A 467 -42.74 -37.30 25.16
CA PRO A 467 -43.50 -38.35 25.82
C PRO A 467 -43.48 -39.61 24.95
N TYR A 468 -43.33 -40.78 25.58
CA TYR A 468 -43.37 -42.04 24.87
C TYR A 468 -44.72 -42.20 24.17
N VAL A 469 -44.69 -42.25 22.84
CA VAL A 469 -45.86 -42.59 22.03
C VAL A 469 -45.77 -44.07 21.72
N LYS A 470 -46.68 -44.86 22.28
CA LYS A 470 -46.79 -46.29 21.97
C LYS A 470 -47.08 -46.44 20.48
N THR A 471 -46.15 -47.04 19.73
CA THR A 471 -46.33 -47.31 18.31
C THR A 471 -47.28 -48.49 18.10
N ARG A 472 -47.90 -48.57 16.92
CA ARG A 472 -48.68 -49.75 16.54
C ARG A 472 -47.78 -50.99 16.58
N PRO A 473 -48.31 -52.18 16.95
CA PRO A 473 -47.56 -53.43 16.81
C PRO A 473 -47.09 -53.59 15.36
N LEU A 474 -45.86 -54.06 15.18
CA LEU A 474 -45.40 -54.51 13.86
C LEU A 474 -46.10 -55.83 13.54
N GLU A 475 -47.15 -55.77 12.73
CA GLU A 475 -47.71 -56.97 12.11
C GLU A 475 -46.92 -57.24 10.82
N PRO A 476 -46.25 -58.41 10.71
CA PRO A 476 -45.53 -58.77 9.50
C PRO A 476 -46.50 -58.81 8.32
N THR A 477 -46.17 -58.13 7.22
CA THR A 477 -46.91 -58.30 5.96
C THR A 477 -46.71 -59.73 5.47
N ILE A 478 -47.76 -60.54 5.51
CA ILE A 478 -47.74 -61.90 4.94
C ILE A 478 -47.79 -61.77 3.41
N LEU A 479 -46.65 -62.00 2.75
CA LEU A 479 -46.51 -61.83 1.29
C LEU A 479 -47.08 -63.01 0.49
N PHE A 480 -47.25 -64.19 1.11
CA PHE A 480 -47.88 -65.36 0.50
C PHE A 480 -48.70 -66.09 1.56
N SER A 481 -50.00 -66.26 1.31
CA SER A 481 -50.83 -67.22 2.04
C SER A 481 -50.70 -68.57 1.36
N ASP A 482 -50.27 -69.61 2.08
CA ASP A 482 -50.36 -70.98 1.57
C ASP A 482 -51.85 -71.31 1.35
N SER A 483 -52.29 -71.23 0.09
CA SER A 483 -53.58 -71.76 -0.35
C SER A 483 -53.47 -73.28 -0.39
N SER A 484 -53.76 -73.91 0.74
CA SER A 484 -54.06 -75.33 0.82
C SER A 484 -55.48 -75.48 1.34
N ASP A 485 -56.43 -75.49 0.40
CA ASP A 485 -57.72 -76.15 0.49
C ASP A 485 -58.02 -76.81 -0.87
#